data_AF-A0A1G6NH01-F1
#
_entry.id   AF-A0A1G6NH01-F1
#
_cell.length_a   1.000
_cell.length_b   1.000
_cell.length_c   1.000
_cell.angle_alpha   90.00
_cell.angle_beta   90.00
_cell.angle_gamma   90.00
#
_symmetry.space_group_name_H-M   'P 1'
#
loop_
_entity.id
_entity.type
_entity.pdbx_description
1 polymer ?
#
loop_
_entity_poly.entity_id
_entity_poly.type
_entity_poly.pdbx_seq_one_letter_code
_entity_poly.pdbx_strand_id
1 'polypeptide(L)' 'DDPARNALMDIVEQKYDKTSIIIAAQIPVKNWHETIGEGTIADAILDRMVHSSHRIELTGESMRKNKMKKAQINS' A
#
# COMPACT_ATOMS: atom_id res chain seq x y z
N ASP A 1 -12.57 1.87 -8.96
CA ASP A 1 -14.03 2.00 -9.16
C ASP A 1 -14.70 1.92 -7.80
N ASP A 2 -15.99 2.25 -7.71
CA ASP A 2 -16.69 2.38 -6.42
C ASP A 2 -16.71 1.09 -5.57
N PRO A 3 -16.90 -0.11 -6.15
CA PRO A 3 -16.87 -1.35 -5.37
C PRO A 3 -15.52 -1.59 -4.69
N ALA A 4 -14.41 -1.35 -5.39
CA ALA A 4 -13.07 -1.55 -4.82
C ALA A 4 -12.77 -0.58 -3.68
N ARG A 5 -13.24 0.67 -3.79
CA ARG A 5 -13.07 1.69 -2.75
C ARG A 5 -13.86 1.34 -1.50
N ASN A 6 -15.11 0.95 -1.65
CA ASN A 6 -15.95 0.56 -0.53
C ASN A 6 -15.40 -0.69 0.17
N ALA A 7 -14.93 -1.68 -0.60
CA ALA A 7 -14.27 -2.86 -0.03
C ALA A 7 -13.01 -2.49 0.78
N LEU A 8 -12.21 -1.53 0.29
CA LEU A 8 -11.06 -1.03 1.04
C LEU A 8 -11.52 -0.35 2.34
N MET A 9 -12.54 0.50 2.29
CA MET A 9 -13.11 1.14 3.49
C MET A 9 -13.58 0.10 4.51
N ASP A 10 -14.34 -0.92 4.08
CA ASP A 10 -14.86 -1.97 4.96
C ASP A 10 -13.72 -2.72 5.68
N ILE A 11 -12.64 -3.06 4.97
CA ILE A 11 -11.47 -3.73 5.55
C ILE A 11 -10.79 -2.83 6.58
N VAL A 12 -10.65 -1.55 6.27
CA VAL A 12 -10.00 -0.56 7.13
C VAL A 12 -10.82 -0.34 8.40
N GLU A 13 -12.13 -0.14 8.28
CA GLU A 13 -13.02 0.03 9.43
C GLU A 13 -13.05 -1.20 10.33
N GLN A 14 -13.08 -2.41 9.77
CA GLN A 14 -13.06 -3.63 10.56
C GLN A 14 -11.78 -3.80 11.39
N LYS A 15 -10.65 -3.27 10.91
CA LYS A 15 -9.34 -3.42 11.55
C LYS A 15 -8.91 -2.22 12.38
N TYR A 16 -9.50 -1.05 12.13
CA TYR A 16 -9.19 0.19 12.83
C TYR A 16 -9.29 -0.02 14.35
N ASP A 17 -8.23 0.37 15.06
CA ASP A 17 -8.08 0.26 16.52
C ASP A 17 -8.21 -1.17 17.10
N LYS A 18 -8.14 -2.21 16.26
CA LYS A 18 -8.24 -3.61 16.69
C LYS A 18 -7.02 -4.44 16.34
N THR A 19 -6.41 -4.19 15.18
CA THR A 19 -5.26 -4.97 14.70
C THR A 19 -4.43 -4.18 13.68
N SER A 20 -3.19 -4.60 13.46
CA SER A 20 -2.30 -3.95 12.49
C SER A 20 -2.64 -4.34 11.05
N ILE A 21 -2.41 -3.41 10.13
CA ILE A 21 -2.50 -3.61 8.68
C ILE A 21 -1.12 -3.40 8.07
N ILE A 22 -0.66 -4.33 7.23
CA ILE A 22 0.58 -4.18 6.44
C ILE A 22 0.19 -3.97 4.98
N ILE A 23 0.74 -2.93 4.36
CA ILE A 23 0.47 -2.59 2.96
C ILE A 23 1.80 -2.43 2.24
N ALA A 24 1.89 -3.13 1.11
CA ALA A 24 2.99 -2.99 0.17
C ALA A 24 2.43 -2.42 -1.13
N ALA A 25 2.82 -1.20 -1.46
CA ALA A 25 2.43 -0.52 -2.68
C ALA A 25 3.67 0.02 -3.40
N GLN A 26 3.61 0.05 -4.74
CA GLN A 26 4.62 0.74 -5.55
C GLN A 26 4.36 2.24 -5.65
N ILE A 27 3.13 2.66 -5.31
CA ILE A 27 2.71 4.05 -5.35
C ILE A 27 3.06 4.70 -4.00
N PRO A 28 3.74 5.85 -3.98
CA PRO A 28 4.01 6.60 -2.75
C PRO A 28 2.72 7.00 -2.03
N VAL A 29 2.72 7.00 -0.70
CA VAL A 29 1.53 7.33 0.12
C VAL A 29 0.91 8.69 -0.24
N LYS A 30 1.73 9.68 -0.61
CA LYS A 30 1.26 11.01 -1.06
C LYS A 30 0.32 10.97 -2.27
N ASN A 31 0.39 9.92 -3.10
CA ASN A 31 -0.44 9.76 -4.29
C ASN A 31 -1.67 8.86 -4.02
N TRP A 32 -1.81 8.30 -2.81
CA TRP A 32 -2.90 7.37 -2.52
C TRP A 32 -4.27 8.06 -2.53
N HIS A 33 -4.34 9.31 -2.05
CA HIS A 33 -5.59 10.07 -2.04
C HIS A 33 -6.19 10.16 -3.46
N GLU A 34 -5.38 10.57 -4.43
CA GLU A 34 -5.77 10.63 -5.85
C GLU A 34 -6.08 9.24 -6.43
N THR A 35 -5.30 8.22 -6.05
CA THR A 35 -5.47 6.84 -6.54
C THR A 35 -6.79 6.21 -6.07
N ILE A 36 -7.18 6.46 -4.82
CA ILE A 36 -8.45 5.97 -4.24
C ILE A 36 -9.63 6.70 -4.89
N GLY A 37 -9.48 8.01 -5.08
CA GLY A 37 -10.52 8.89 -5.61
C GLY A 37 -11.71 9.02 -4.66
N GLU A 38 -12.64 9.93 -4.99
CA GLU A 38 -13.72 10.38 -4.09
C GLU A 38 -13.16 10.95 -2.79
N GLY A 39 -13.07 12.28 -2.70
CA GLY A 39 -12.33 12.96 -1.64
C GLY A 39 -12.76 12.57 -0.24
N THR A 40 -14.05 12.36 0.00
CA THR A 40 -14.57 12.06 1.33
C THR A 40 -14.10 10.70 1.85
N ILE A 41 -14.23 9.65 1.04
CA ILE A 41 -13.81 8.30 1.37
C ILE A 41 -12.29 8.20 1.37
N ALA A 42 -11.61 8.86 0.44
CA ALA A 42 -10.15 8.89 0.40
C ALA A 42 -9.58 9.50 1.69
N ASP A 43 -10.11 10.64 2.13
CA ASP A 43 -9.73 11.25 3.42
C ASP A 43 -10.00 10.31 4.58
N ALA A 44 -11.20 9.71 4.64
CA ALA A 44 -11.60 8.81 5.72
C ALA A 44 -10.72 7.55 5.83
N ILE A 45 -10.33 6.98 4.69
CA ILE A 45 -9.42 5.82 4.61
C ILE A 45 -8.01 6.22 5.05
N LEU A 46 -7.48 7.32 4.52
CA LEU A 46 -6.11 7.74 4.84
C LEU A 46 -5.96 8.18 6.29
N ASP A 47 -6.96 8.84 6.86
CA ASP A 47 -6.95 9.22 8.28
C ASP A 47 -6.81 7.99 9.18
N ARG A 48 -7.58 6.92 8.88
CA ARG A 48 -7.55 5.68 9.67
C ARG A 48 -6.29 4.83 9.47
N MET A 49 -5.73 4.82 8.26
CA MET A 49 -4.63 3.92 7.91
C MET A 49 -3.25 4.57 8.02
N VAL A 50 -3.15 5.82 7.59
CA VAL A 50 -1.86 6.47 7.34
C VAL A 50 -1.44 7.34 8.52
N HIS A 51 -2.39 7.94 9.23
CA HIS A 51 -2.11 8.85 10.34
C HIS A 51 -1.28 8.18 11.44
N SER A 52 -1.57 6.92 11.77
CA SER A 52 -0.88 6.13 12.79
C SER A 52 0.12 5.10 12.22
N SER A 53 0.50 5.23 10.95
CA SER A 53 1.35 4.23 10.27
C SER A 53 2.85 4.42 10.47
N HIS A 54 3.57 3.30 10.51
CA HIS A 54 5.00 3.30 10.23
C HIS A 54 5.23 3.16 8.73
N ARG A 55 5.97 4.10 8.14
CA ARG A 55 6.29 4.10 6.71
C ARG A 55 7.71 3.60 6.50
N ILE A 56 7.84 2.59 5.63
CA ILE A 56 9.14 2.04 5.23
C ILE A 56 9.26 2.22 3.72
N GLU A 57 10.11 3.15 3.30
CA GLU A 57 10.43 3.35 1.89
C GLU A 57 11.52 2.38 1.45
N LEU A 58 11.15 1.42 0.61
CA LEU A 58 12.08 0.46 0.06
C LEU A 58 12.84 1.08 -1.11
N THR A 59 14.16 0.99 -1.09
CA THR A 59 15.05 1.49 -2.14
C THR A 59 15.94 0.37 -2.68
N GLY A 60 16.55 0.58 -3.84
CA GLY A 60 17.50 -0.37 -4.46
C GLY A 60 16.96 -1.11 -5.68
N GLU A 61 17.79 -1.97 -6.26
CA GLU A 61 17.45 -2.74 -7.46
C GLU A 61 16.44 -3.86 -7.17
N SER A 62 15.65 -4.20 -8.19
CA SER A 62 14.73 -5.34 -8.11
C SER A 62 15.49 -6.63 -7.78
N MET A 63 15.09 -7.28 -6.70
CA MET A 63 15.60 -8.61 -6.32
C MET A 63 15.38 -9.66 -7.42
N ARG A 64 14.43 -9.45 -8.34
CA ARG A 64 14.24 -10.32 -9.51
C ARG A 64 15.44 -10.28 -10.45
N LYS A 65 16.03 -9.09 -10.69
CA LYS A 65 17.25 -8.94 -11.50
C LYS A 65 18.44 -9.66 -10.87
N ASN A 66 18.56 -9.60 -9.54
CA ASN A 66 19.63 -10.28 -8.81
C ASN A 66 19.55 -11.81 -8.91
N LYS A 67 18.33 -12.37 -8.89
CA LYS A 67 18.12 -13.81 -9.11
C LYS A 67 18.48 -14.22 -10.54
N MET A 68 18.11 -13.42 -11.54
CA MET A 68 18.46 -13.70 -12.94
C MET A 68 19.97 -13.66 -13.18
N LYS A 69 20.67 -12.65 -12.65
CA LYS A 69 22.14 -12.57 -12.71
C LYS A 69 22.81 -13.80 -12.09
N LYS A 70 22.35 -14.27 -10.93
CA LYS A 70 22.88 -15.48 -10.28
C LYS A 70 22.62 -16.75 -11.11
N ALA A 71 21.46 -16.89 -11.73
CA ALA A 71 21.16 -18.04 -12.58
C ALA A 71 22.10 -18.09 -13.80
N GLN A 72 22.39 -16.94 -14.41
CA GLN A 72 23.22 -16.82 -15.61
C GLN A 72 24.73 -17.00 -15.34
N ILE A 73 25.18 -16.75 -14.11
CA ILE A 73 26.57 -17.02 -13.67
C ILE A 73 26.80 -18.52 -13.41
N ASN A 74 25.75 -19.26 -13.04
CA ASN A 74 25.83 -20.68 -12.73
C ASN A 74 25.52 -21.58 -13.94
N SER A 75 25.51 -21.00 -15.16
CA SER A 75 25.33 -21.68 -16.45
C SER A 75 26.64 -21.66 -17.22
#